data_AF-A0A382WED4-F1
#
_entry.id   AF-A0A382WED4-F1
#
_cell.length_a   1.000
_cell.length_b   1.000
_cell.length_c   1.000
_cell.angle_alpha   90.00
_cell.angle_beta   90.00
_cell.angle_gamma   90.00
#
_symmetry.space_group_name_H-M   'P 1'
#
loop_
_entity.id
_entity.type
_entity.pdbx_description
1 polymer ?
#
loop_
_entity_poly.entity_id
_entity_poly.type
_entity_poly.pdbx_seq_one_letter_code
_entity_poly.pdbx_strand_id
1 'polypeptide(L)'
;MNTFRINSNPASALAYRNLSKTQSGLQTTLERLSSGMRINKTADDSAGFAISTRISNQIRGMKQANRNAQDTNNLLATAESGLSDISDILSKMRGLSVQASTDTLNDVDRASIDLEFQSLKDELTRIAN
;
A
#
# COMPACT_ATOMS: atom_id res chain seq x y z
N MET A 1 -40.41 45.50 -40.92
CA MET A 1 -39.56 45.59 -39.71
C MET A 1 -40.36 46.30 -38.63
N ASN A 2 -40.88 45.57 -37.64
CA ASN A 2 -41.65 46.17 -36.55
C ASN A 2 -40.86 45.97 -35.24
N THR A 3 -39.91 46.87 -34.99
CA THR A 3 -38.86 46.74 -33.97
C THR A 3 -39.14 47.50 -32.67
N PHE A 4 -40.32 48.09 -32.50
CA PHE A 4 -40.70 48.79 -31.27
C PHE A 4 -42.06 48.32 -30.74
N ARG A 5 -42.03 47.42 -29.75
CA ARG A 5 -43.18 47.08 -28.92
C ARG A 5 -42.93 47.62 -27.51
N ILE A 6 -43.79 48.52 -27.03
CA ILE A 6 -43.63 49.20 -25.72
C ILE A 6 -43.66 48.22 -24.54
N ASN A 7 -44.37 47.10 -24.67
CA ASN A 7 -44.52 46.08 -23.61
C ASN A 7 -43.46 44.97 -23.62
N SER A 8 -42.58 44.91 -24.62
CA SER A 8 -41.56 43.86 -24.71
C SER A 8 -40.26 44.44 -25.26
N ASN A 9 -39.20 44.42 -24.46
CA ASN A 9 -37.89 44.91 -24.87
C ASN A 9 -36.98 43.72 -25.27
N PRO A 10 -36.93 43.33 -26.56
CA PRO A 10 -36.12 42.20 -27.02
C PRO A 10 -34.61 42.42 -26.83
N ALA A 11 -34.13 43.66 -26.82
CA ALA A 11 -32.72 43.97 -26.55
C ALA A 11 -32.35 43.67 -25.09
N SER A 12 -33.22 44.01 -24.14
CA SER A 12 -33.04 43.63 -22.73
C SER A 12 -33.08 42.12 -22.53
N ALA A 13 -34.01 41.42 -23.20
CA ALA A 13 -34.09 39.95 -23.12
C ALA A 13 -32.85 39.27 -23.69
N LEU A 14 -32.28 39.81 -24.78
CA LEU A 14 -31.00 39.36 -25.33
C LEU A 14 -29.84 39.59 -24.34
N ALA A 15 -29.80 40.78 -23.71
CA ALA A 15 -28.80 41.11 -22.70
C ALA A 15 -28.88 40.15 -21.49
N TYR A 16 -30.08 39.87 -20.99
CA TYR A 16 -30.28 38.89 -19.91
C TYR A 16 -29.86 37.46 -20.31
N ARG A 17 -30.16 37.03 -21.54
CA ARG A 17 -29.71 35.71 -22.04
C ARG A 17 -28.18 35.61 -22.11
N ASN A 18 -27.52 36.68 -22.59
CA ASN A 18 -26.06 36.72 -22.65
C ASN A 18 -25.44 36.75 -21.24
N LEU A 19 -26.00 37.54 -20.33
CA LEU A 19 -25.57 37.59 -18.93
C LEU A 19 -25.70 36.21 -18.26
N SER A 20 -26.82 35.51 -18.44
CA SER A 20 -27.05 34.17 -17.89
C SER A 20 -26.04 33.15 -18.43
N LYS A 21 -25.69 33.20 -19.72
CA LYS A 21 -24.62 32.36 -20.30
C LYS A 21 -23.27 32.66 -19.68
N THR A 22 -22.90 33.93 -19.54
CA THR A 22 -21.63 34.34 -18.92
C THR A 22 -21.57 33.91 -17.45
N GLN A 23 -22.66 34.06 -16.71
CA GLN A 23 -22.74 33.65 -15.31
C GLN A 23 -22.58 32.14 -15.14
N SER A 24 -23.18 31.33 -16.01
CA SER A 24 -23.00 29.88 -16.04
C SER A 24 -21.54 29.49 -16.35
N GLY A 25 -20.91 30.13 -17.34
CA GLY A 25 -19.49 29.90 -17.64
C GLY A 25 -18.54 30.27 -16.50
N LEU A 26 -18.82 31.40 -15.82
CA LEU A 26 -18.08 31.81 -14.63
C LEU A 26 -18.21 30.79 -13.50
N GLN A 27 -19.42 30.28 -13.25
CA GLN A 27 -19.67 29.28 -12.22
C GLN A 27 -18.86 28.00 -12.46
N THR A 28 -18.83 27.49 -13.71
CA THR A 28 -18.00 26.33 -14.07
C THR A 28 -16.50 26.61 -13.88
N THR A 29 -16.06 27.82 -14.21
CA THR A 29 -14.65 28.21 -14.03
C THR A 29 -14.28 28.25 -12.55
N LEU A 30 -15.15 28.81 -11.70
CA LEU A 30 -14.96 28.82 -10.25
C LEU A 30 -14.98 27.42 -9.65
N GLU A 31 -15.82 26.52 -10.15
CA GLU A 31 -15.85 25.10 -9.74
C GLU A 31 -14.53 24.39 -10.06
N ARG A 32 -13.99 24.61 -11.27
CA ARG A 32 -12.69 24.06 -11.67
C ARG A 32 -11.53 24.67 -10.90
N LEU A 33 -11.59 25.98 -10.61
CA LEU A 33 -10.57 26.66 -9.82
C LEU A 33 -10.54 26.16 -8.37
N SER A 34 -11.71 26.02 -7.74
CA SER A 34 -11.83 25.58 -6.34
C SER A 34 -11.46 24.11 -6.14
N SER A 35 -11.78 23.25 -7.10
CA SER A 35 -11.41 21.82 -7.09
C SER A 35 -9.99 21.54 -7.57
N GLY A 36 -9.40 22.44 -8.38
CA GLY A 36 -8.16 22.20 -9.11
C GLY A 36 -8.27 21.14 -10.22
N MET A 37 -9.46 20.59 -10.48
CA MET A 37 -9.68 19.55 -11.48
C MET A 37 -10.35 20.14 -12.73
N ARG A 38 -9.83 19.77 -13.90
CA ARG A 38 -10.42 20.18 -15.18
C ARG A 38 -11.79 19.52 -15.44
N ILE A 39 -11.99 18.30 -14.95
CA ILE A 39 -13.21 17.50 -15.12
C ILE A 39 -13.81 17.25 -13.73
N ASN A 40 -14.84 18.02 -13.37
CA ASN A 40 -15.55 17.86 -12.09
C ASN A 40 -16.86 17.08 -12.22
N LYS A 41 -17.51 17.18 -13.39
CA LYS A 41 -18.79 16.54 -13.67
C LYS A 41 -18.61 15.49 -14.74
N THR A 42 -19.22 14.32 -14.55
CA THR A 42 -19.30 13.28 -15.58
C THR A 42 -20.05 13.77 -16.83
N ALA A 43 -20.90 14.80 -16.69
CA ALA A 43 -21.62 15.44 -17.78
C ALA A 43 -20.73 16.32 -18.69
N ASP A 44 -19.60 16.82 -18.19
CA ASP A 44 -18.67 17.67 -18.97
C ASP A 44 -17.77 16.85 -19.91
N ASP A 45 -17.33 15.67 -19.46
CA ASP A 45 -16.49 14.73 -20.20
C ASP A 45 -16.58 13.32 -19.59
N SER A 46 -17.53 12.52 -20.06
CA SER A 46 -17.79 11.17 -19.52
C SER A 46 -16.65 10.19 -19.81
N ALA A 47 -15.99 10.32 -20.96
CA ALA A 47 -14.86 9.47 -21.34
C ALA A 47 -13.60 9.81 -20.52
N GLY A 48 -13.28 11.10 -20.38
CA GLY A 48 -12.16 11.58 -19.57
C GLY A 48 -12.35 11.27 -18.08
N PHE A 49 -13.58 11.41 -17.57
CA PHE A 49 -13.92 11.02 -16.20
C PHE A 49 -13.77 9.50 -15.98
N ALA A 50 -14.19 8.66 -16.92
CA ALA A 50 -14.06 7.21 -16.83
C ALA A 50 -12.58 6.76 -16.82
N ILE A 51 -11.73 7.37 -17.66
CA ILE A 51 -10.29 7.10 -17.67
C ILE A 51 -9.64 7.56 -16.37
N SER A 52 -9.95 8.78 -15.90
CA SER A 52 -9.42 9.30 -14.64
C SER A 52 -9.80 8.42 -13.44
N THR A 53 -11.03 7.93 -13.41
CA THR A 53 -11.51 6.99 -12.39
C THR A 53 -10.76 5.67 -12.46
N ARG A 54 -10.55 5.12 -13.67
CA ARG A 54 -9.76 3.90 -13.89
C ARG A 54 -8.34 4.04 -13.38
N ILE A 55 -7.66 5.14 -13.73
CA ILE A 55 -6.29 5.43 -13.27
C ILE A 55 -6.28 5.61 -11.74
N SER A 56 -7.24 6.33 -11.17
CA SER A 56 -7.35 6.50 -9.72
C SER A 56 -7.51 5.18 -8.99
N ASN A 57 -8.32 4.27 -9.53
CA ASN A 57 -8.49 2.91 -9.00
C ASN A 57 -7.21 2.10 -9.13
N GLN A 58 -6.51 2.18 -10.26
CA GLN A 58 -5.22 1.53 -10.46
C GLN A 58 -4.17 2.05 -9.46
N ILE A 59 -4.10 3.37 -9.23
CA ILE A 59 -3.21 3.98 -8.23
C ILE A 59 -3.54 3.45 -6.83
N ARG A 60 -4.82 3.35 -6.47
CA ARG A 60 -5.24 2.77 -5.17
C ARG A 60 -4.83 1.30 -5.05
N GLY A 61 -5.03 0.52 -6.12
CA GLY A 61 -4.58 -0.87 -6.20
C GLY A 61 -3.07 -1.00 -6.04
N MET A 62 -2.29 -0.19 -6.76
CA MET A 62 -0.83 -0.16 -6.66
C MET A 62 -0.34 0.27 -5.27
N LYS A 63 -1.00 1.23 -4.62
CA LYS A 63 -0.68 1.62 -3.24
C LYS A 63 -0.87 0.45 -2.27
N GLN A 64 -1.94 -0.33 -2.43
CA GLN A 64 -2.15 -1.53 -1.62
C GLN A 64 -1.11 -2.61 -1.95
N ALA A 65 -0.82 -2.84 -3.22
CA ALA A 65 0.21 -3.80 -3.63
C ALA A 65 1.59 -3.45 -3.04
N ASN A 66 1.95 -2.17 -3.01
CA ASN A 66 3.21 -1.71 -2.41
C ASN A 66 3.24 -1.95 -0.90
N ARG A 67 2.13 -1.67 -0.18
CA ARG A 67 2.02 -2.03 1.25
C ARG A 67 2.16 -3.53 1.46
N ASN A 68 1.46 -4.34 0.68
CA ASN A 68 1.56 -5.81 0.78
C ASN A 68 3.00 -6.30 0.52
N ALA A 69 3.72 -5.69 -0.42
CA ALA A 69 5.11 -6.02 -0.69
C ALA A 69 6.04 -5.63 0.48
N GLN A 70 5.80 -4.48 1.12
CA GLN A 70 6.53 -4.07 2.32
C GLN A 70 6.27 -5.03 3.49
N ASP A 71 5.03 -5.41 3.71
CA ASP A 71 4.66 -6.38 4.75
C ASP A 71 5.33 -7.74 4.48
N THR A 72 5.35 -8.17 3.21
CA THR A 72 6.05 -9.40 2.79
C THR A 72 7.55 -9.31 3.07
N ASN A 73 8.20 -8.18 2.79
CA ASN A 73 9.62 -7.99 3.10
C ASN A 73 9.88 -8.06 4.61
N ASN A 74 9.00 -7.48 5.44
CA ASN A 74 9.15 -7.54 6.90
C ASN A 74 9.00 -8.98 7.43
N LEU A 75 8.07 -9.75 6.87
CA LEU A 75 7.91 -11.17 7.19
C LEU A 75 9.16 -11.97 6.78
N LEU A 76 9.68 -11.73 5.57
CA LEU A 76 10.89 -12.38 5.09
C LEU A 76 12.10 -12.05 5.96
N ALA A 77 12.28 -10.79 6.36
CA ALA A 77 13.37 -10.40 7.25
C ALA A 77 13.28 -11.09 8.62
N THR A 78 12.07 -11.25 9.15
CA THR A 78 11.85 -11.99 10.41
C THR A 78 12.17 -13.48 10.24
N ALA A 79 11.74 -14.08 9.12
CA ALA A 79 12.05 -15.46 8.79
C ALA A 79 13.56 -15.68 8.59
N GLU A 80 14.26 -14.77 7.91
CA GLU A 80 15.71 -14.83 7.69
C GLU A 80 16.49 -14.72 9.00
N SER A 81 16.06 -13.83 9.91
CA SER A 81 16.63 -13.75 11.26
C SER A 81 16.45 -15.06 12.03
N GLY A 82 15.24 -15.63 12.01
CA GLY A 82 14.98 -16.92 12.66
C GLY A 82 15.80 -18.07 12.06
N LEU A 83 15.98 -18.10 10.73
CA LEU A 83 16.84 -19.07 10.06
C LEU A 83 18.32 -18.90 10.42
N SER A 84 18.78 -17.67 10.60
CA SER A 84 20.13 -17.39 11.09
C SER A 84 20.34 -17.97 12.50
N ASP A 85 19.39 -17.75 13.40
CA ASP A 85 19.44 -18.30 14.77
C ASP A 85 19.44 -19.84 14.75
N ILE A 86 18.61 -20.45 13.90
CA ILE A 86 18.60 -21.92 13.70
C ILE A 86 19.96 -22.41 13.21
N SER A 87 20.59 -21.74 12.24
CA SER A 87 21.91 -22.10 11.73
C SER A 87 23.00 -22.05 12.81
N ASP A 88 22.95 -21.04 13.69
CA ASP A 88 23.87 -20.91 14.81
C ASP A 88 23.67 -22.02 15.85
N ILE A 89 22.42 -22.36 16.16
CA ILE A 89 22.09 -23.49 17.05
C ILE A 89 22.63 -24.80 16.47
N LEU A 90 22.38 -25.08 15.19
CA LEU A 90 22.85 -26.29 14.52
C LEU A 90 24.39 -26.39 14.53
N SER A 91 25.08 -25.26 14.37
CA SER A 91 26.55 -25.21 14.45
C SER A 91 27.05 -25.55 15.86
N LYS A 92 26.39 -25.07 16.90
CA LYS A 92 26.69 -25.43 18.31
C LYS A 92 26.40 -26.89 18.59
N MET A 93 25.23 -27.39 18.19
CA MET A 93 24.84 -28.80 18.34
C MET A 93 25.87 -29.72 17.68
N ARG A 94 26.36 -29.37 16.49
CA ARG A 94 27.45 -30.11 15.82
C ARG A 94 28.73 -30.12 16.64
N GLY A 95 29.11 -28.98 17.24
CA GLY A 95 30.26 -28.88 18.15
C GLY A 95 30.13 -29.81 19.36
N LEU A 96 28.95 -29.80 20.00
CA LEU A 96 28.64 -30.69 21.13
C LEU A 96 28.70 -32.17 20.73
N SER A 97 28.21 -32.53 19.53
CA SER A 97 28.30 -33.91 19.02
C SER A 97 29.75 -34.37 18.82
N VAL A 98 30.62 -33.51 18.29
CA VAL A 98 32.06 -33.81 18.13
C VAL A 98 32.74 -33.91 19.50
N GLN A 99 32.41 -33.00 20.43
CA GLN A 99 32.91 -33.03 21.80
C GLN A 99 32.51 -34.33 22.48
N ALA A 100 31.23 -34.71 22.45
CA ALA A 100 30.71 -35.96 23.01
C ALA A 100 31.33 -37.22 22.39
N SER A 101 31.89 -37.14 21.17
CA SER A 101 32.59 -38.25 20.51
C SER A 101 34.05 -38.41 20.95
N THR A 102 34.58 -37.52 21.81
CA THR A 102 35.96 -37.57 22.26
C THR A 102 36.14 -38.60 23.39
N ASP A 103 37.11 -39.52 23.25
CA ASP A 103 37.31 -40.67 24.15
C ASP A 103 37.80 -40.30 25.56
N THR A 104 38.27 -39.07 25.79
CA THR A 104 38.79 -38.63 27.10
C THR A 104 37.71 -38.18 28.08
N LEU A 105 36.44 -38.11 27.66
CA LEU A 105 35.32 -37.66 28.48
C LEU A 105 34.71 -38.83 29.28
N ASN A 106 34.44 -38.57 30.56
CA ASN A 106 33.73 -39.51 31.42
C ASN A 106 32.20 -39.46 31.18
N ASP A 107 31.45 -40.40 31.74
CA ASP A 107 30.00 -40.52 31.53
C ASP A 107 29.20 -39.30 32.07
N VAL A 108 29.70 -38.64 33.12
CA VAL A 108 29.05 -37.46 33.71
C VAL A 108 29.21 -36.24 32.79
N ASP A 109 30.37 -36.10 32.15
CA ASP A 109 30.62 -35.04 31.16
C ASP A 109 29.74 -35.26 29.92
N ARG A 110 29.62 -36.51 29.44
CA ARG A 110 28.73 -36.85 28.31
C ARG A 110 27.27 -36.60 28.64
N ALA A 111 26.83 -36.91 29.86
CA ALA A 111 25.46 -36.62 30.31
C ALA A 111 25.19 -35.10 30.34
N SER A 112 26.17 -34.29 30.75
CA SER A 112 26.05 -32.83 30.77
C SER A 112 25.95 -32.24 29.35
N ILE A 113 26.75 -32.76 28.42
CA ILE A 113 26.71 -32.37 27.00
C ILE A 113 25.37 -32.74 26.35
N ASP A 114 24.83 -33.92 26.64
CA ASP A 114 23.50 -34.32 26.14
C ASP A 114 22.40 -33.40 26.68
N LEU A 115 22.48 -33.01 27.95
CA LEU A 115 21.51 -32.09 28.57
C LEU A 115 21.51 -30.71 27.87
N GLU A 116 22.69 -30.19 27.51
CA GLU A 116 22.81 -28.98 26.68
C GLU A 116 22.26 -29.19 25.26
N PHE A 117 22.54 -30.35 24.65
CA PHE A 117 22.03 -30.69 23.31
C PHE A 117 20.50 -30.76 23.27
N GLN A 118 19.86 -31.37 24.28
CA GLN A 118 18.39 -31.40 24.38
C GLN A 118 17.82 -29.99 24.55
N SER A 119 18.44 -29.14 25.39
CA SER A 119 18.00 -27.74 25.54
C SER A 119 18.08 -26.97 24.22
N LEU A 120 19.14 -27.17 23.43
CA LEU A 120 19.27 -26.54 22.11
C LEU A 120 18.25 -27.06 21.10
N LYS A 121 17.91 -28.35 21.17
CA LYS A 121 16.86 -28.96 20.34
C LYS A 121 15.48 -28.40 20.66
N ASP A 122 15.17 -28.19 21.95
CA ASP A 122 13.93 -27.57 22.38
C ASP A 122 13.85 -26.12 21.90
N GLU A 123 14.97 -25.38 21.99
CA GLU A 123 15.06 -24.01 21.50
C GLU A 123 14.90 -23.91 19.97
N LEU A 124 15.50 -24.83 19.22
CA LEU A 124 15.32 -24.93 17.77
C LEU A 124 13.86 -25.19 17.40
N THR A 125 13.18 -26.06 18.16
CA THR A 125 11.75 -26.34 17.98
C THR A 125 10.90 -25.12 18.33
N ARG A 126 11.31 -24.32 19.32
CA ARG A 126 10.65 -23.07 19.70
C ARG A 126 10.75 -21.99 18.63
N ILE A 127 11.89 -21.86 17.96
CA ILE A 127 12.10 -20.86 16.89
C ILE A 127 11.40 -21.29 15.59
N ALA A 128 11.29 -22.60 15.34
CA ALA A 128 10.65 -23.14 14.15
C ALA A 128 9.10 -23.08 14.17
N ASN A 129 8.48 -22.96 15.35
CA ASN A 129 7.02 -22.87 15.54
C ASN A 129 6.56 -21.42 15.68
#